data_AF-A0A3B9G1T8-F1
#
_entry.id   AF-A0A3B9G1T8-F1
#
_cell.length_a   1.000
_cell.length_b   1.000
_cell.length_c   1.000
_cell.angle_alpha   90.00
_cell.angle_beta   90.00
_cell.angle_gamma   90.00
#
_symmetry.space_group_name_H-M   'P 1'
#
loop_
_entity.id
_entity.type
_entity.pdbx_description
1 polymer ?
#
loop_
_entity_poly.entity_id
_entity_poly.type
_entity_poly.pdbx_seq_one_letter_code
_entity_poly.pdbx_strand_id
1 'polypeptide(L)' 'MQHECRITVLETKCFPELQEQYLADPKSGPCPFFKPGDTFLLKRTPQQDDFYHLMNGKFC' A
#
# COMPACT_ATOMS: atom_id res chain seq x y z
N MET A 1 1.84 -23.20 -6.73
CA MET A 1 2.84 -22.34 -7.40
C MET A 1 3.51 -21.48 -6.34
N GLN A 2 4.82 -21.25 -6.46
CA GLN A 2 5.56 -20.35 -5.56
C GLN A 2 5.99 -19.11 -6.34
N HIS A 3 5.55 -17.93 -5.88
CA HIS A 3 5.94 -16.65 -6.47
C HIS A 3 6.34 -15.67 -5.38
N GLU A 4 7.36 -14.87 -5.66
CA GLU A 4 7.80 -13.79 -4.78
C GLU A 4 7.93 -12.49 -5.58
N CYS A 5 7.49 -11.37 -4.99
CA CYS A 5 7.59 -10.05 -5.58
C CYS A 5 8.06 -9.05 -4.52
N ARG A 6 9.14 -8.33 -4.81
CA ARG A 6 9.64 -7.25 -3.95
C ARG A 6 9.11 -5.92 -4.44
N ILE A 7 8.42 -5.19 -3.57
CA ILE A 7 7.93 -3.84 -3.80
C ILE A 7 8.79 -2.87 -3.00
N THR A 8 9.16 -1.74 -3.61
CA THR A 8 9.84 -0.64 -2.92
C THR A 8 9.04 0.63 -3.14
N VAL A 9 8.75 1.36 -2.06
CA VAL A 9 8.09 2.66 -2.14
C VAL A 9 9.14 3.69 -2.54
N LEU A 10 8.99 4.30 -3.71
CA LEU A 10 9.94 5.29 -4.20
C LEU A 10 9.61 6.70 -3.68
N GLU A 11 8.34 7.07 -3.75
CA GLU A 11 7.84 8.36 -3.32
C GLU A 11 6.38 8.25 -2.86
N THR A 12 5.95 9.21 -2.04
CA THR A 12 4.55 9.40 -1.69
C THR A 12 4.14 10.83 -2.00
N LYS A 13 2.98 11.01 -2.62
CA LYS A 13 2.42 12.32 -2.97
C LYS A 13 1.00 12.43 -2.42
N CYS A 14 0.71 13.57 -1.80
CA CYS A 14 -0.63 13.91 -1.33
C CYS A 14 -1.15 15.05 -2.22
N PHE A 15 -2.38 14.92 -2.71
CA PHE A 15 -3.02 15.88 -3.60
C PHE A 15 -4.22 16.51 -2.88
N PRO A 16 -4.03 17.61 -2.12
CA PRO A 16 -5.07 18.18 -1.28
C PRO A 16 -6.35 18.57 -2.06
N GLU A 17 -6.19 19.02 -3.30
CA GLU A 17 -7.30 19.38 -4.19
C GLU A 17 -8.20 18.18 -4.51
N LEU A 18 -7.61 16.99 -4.67
CA LEU A 18 -8.36 15.76 -4.88
C LEU A 18 -8.99 15.26 -3.57
N GLN A 19 -8.32 15.49 -2.43
CA GLN A 19 -8.89 15.17 -1.11
C GLN A 19 -10.17 15.97 -0.86
N GLU A 20 -10.14 17.28 -1.11
CA GLU A 20 -11.31 18.17 -0.96
C GLU A 20 -12.46 17.77 -1.89
N GLN A 21 -12.16 17.39 -3.13
CA GLN A 21 -13.19 17.07 -4.12
C GLN A 21 -13.85 15.70 -3.91
N TYR A 22 -13.09 14.70 -3.42
CA TYR A 22 -13.51 13.29 -3.51
C TYR A 22 -13.54 12.53 -2.18
N LEU A 23 -12.80 12.96 -1.15
CA LEU A 23 -12.79 12.23 0.12
C LEU A 23 -13.98 12.62 1.00
N ALA A 24 -14.49 11.63 1.74
CA ALA A 24 -15.50 11.88 2.77
C ALA A 24 -14.97 12.78 3.89
N ASP A 25 -13.67 12.66 4.21
CA ASP A 25 -12.92 13.62 5.03
C ASP A 25 -11.91 14.38 4.14
N PRO A 26 -12.19 15.65 3.81
CA PRO A 26 -11.30 16.49 3.01
C PRO A 26 -9.88 16.67 3.57
N LYS A 27 -9.66 16.40 4.87
CA LYS A 27 -8.41 16.68 5.57
C LYS A 27 -7.67 15.42 6.04
N SER A 28 -7.93 14.28 5.42
CA SER A 28 -7.26 13.02 5.78
C SER A 28 -5.73 13.06 5.61
N GLY A 29 -5.20 13.93 4.73
CA GLY A 29 -3.76 14.14 4.59
C GLY A 29 -3.01 12.96 3.97
N PRO A 30 -1.66 12.90 4.08
CA PRO A 30 -0.86 11.87 3.44
C PRO A 30 -1.05 10.49 4.06
N CYS A 31 -0.82 9.43 3.28
CA CYS A 31 -0.89 8.05 3.75
C CYS A 31 0.09 7.80 4.93
N PRO A 32 -0.36 7.26 6.07
CA PRO A 32 0.52 7.01 7.22
C PRO A 32 1.34 5.71 7.11
N PHE A 33 0.95 4.79 6.20
CA PHE A 33 1.48 3.42 6.14
C PHE A 33 2.66 3.22 5.19
N PHE A 34 2.80 4.06 4.16
CA PHE A 34 3.91 3.98 3.21
C PHE A 34 4.86 5.15 3.40
N LYS A 35 6.15 4.84 3.53
CA LYS A 35 7.22 5.83 3.55
C LYS A 35 8.18 5.55 2.40
N PRO A 36 8.70 6.60 1.73
CA PRO A 36 9.77 6.43 0.75
C PRO A 36 10.93 5.60 1.33
N GLY A 37 11.35 4.57 0.60
CA GLY A 37 12.37 3.61 1.02
C GLY A 37 11.83 2.32 1.64
N ASP A 38 10.56 2.26 2.02
CA ASP A 38 9.96 1.03 2.55
C ASP A 38 10.01 -0.10 1.50
N THR A 39 10.28 -1.32 1.97
CA THR A 39 10.30 -2.51 1.11
C THR A 39 9.42 -3.61 1.65
N PHE A 40 8.64 -4.23 0.76
CA PHE A 40 7.72 -5.31 1.07
C PHE A 40 8.05 -6.52 0.19
N LEU A 41 7.97 -7.72 0.76
CA LEU A 41 8.13 -8.97 0.02
C LEU A 41 6.79 -9.71 0.04
N LEU A 42 6.13 -9.76 -1.11
CA LEU A 42 4.92 -10.54 -1.31
C LEU A 42 5.29 -11.98 -1.62
N LYS A 43 4.59 -12.92 -0.99
CA LYS A 43 4.73 -14.34 -1.24
C LYS A 43 3.39 -14.96 -1.60
N ARG A 44 3.43 -15.86 -2.59
CA ARG A 44 2.35 -16.77 -2.92
C ARG A 44 2.84 -18.19 -2.78
N THR A 45 2.24 -18.92 -1.85
CA THR A 45 2.46 -20.32 -1.53
C THR A 45 1.11 -20.96 -1.22
N PRO A 46 1.00 -22.30 -1.10
CA PRO A 46 -0.26 -22.93 -0.69
C PRO A 46 -0.77 -22.49 0.70
N GLN A 47 0.09 -21.91 1.55
CA GLN A 47 -0.24 -21.48 2.91
C GLN A 47 -0.35 -19.96 3.08
N GLN A 48 0.11 -19.17 2.09
CA GLN A 48 0.16 -17.72 2.15
C GLN A 48 -0.07 -17.14 0.76
N ASP A 49 -1.07 -16.28 0.59
CA ASP A 49 -1.33 -15.60 -0.68
C ASP A 49 -1.43 -14.08 -0.47
N ASP A 50 -0.28 -13.40 -0.39
CA ASP A 50 -0.23 -11.95 -0.12
C ASP A 50 -0.78 -11.11 -1.28
N PHE A 51 -0.86 -11.68 -2.50
CA PHE A 51 -1.26 -10.98 -3.71
C PHE A 51 -2.76 -10.63 -3.69
N TYR A 52 -3.59 -11.55 -3.19
CA TYR A 52 -5.04 -11.35 -3.15
C TYR A 52 -5.56 -10.85 -1.80
N HIS A 53 -4.73 -10.84 -0.75
CA HIS A 53 -5.12 -10.44 0.60
C HIS A 53 -4.54 -9.09 1.05
N LEU A 54 -4.08 -8.24 0.12
CA LEU A 54 -3.51 -6.93 0.45
C LEU A 54 -2.44 -7.03 1.56
N MET A 55 -1.52 -7.99 1.42
CA MET A 55 -0.51 -8.30 2.45
C MET A 55 -1.09 -8.66 3.84
N ASN A 56 -2.26 -9.31 3.90
CA ASN A 56 -3.00 -9.62 5.14
C ASN A 56 -3.32 -8.36 5.98
N GLY A 57 -3.77 -7.28 5.33
CA GLY A 57 -4.11 -6.03 6.02
C GLY A 57 -2.90 -5.23 6.52
N LYS A 58 -1.70 -5.53 6.03
CA LYS A 58 -0.55 -4.62 6.17
C LYS A 58 -0.62 -3.44 5.19
N PHE A 59 -1.53 -3.54 4.21
CA PHE A 59 -1.85 -2.51 3.24
C PHE A 59 -3.14 -1.80 3.70
N CYS A 60 -3.00 -0.78 4.56
CA CYS A 60 -4.03 0.00 5.25
C CYS A 60 -4.70 -0.66 6.47
#